data_AF-A0A642UXN2-F1
#
_entry.id   AF-A0A642UXN2-F1
#
_cell.length_a   1.000
_cell.length_b   1.000
_cell.length_c   1.000
_cell.angle_alpha   90.00
_cell.angle_beta   90.00
_cell.angle_gamma   90.00
#
_symmetry.space_group_name_H-M   'P 1'
#
loop_
_entity.id
_entity.type
_entity.pdbx_description
1 polymer ?
#
loop_
_entity_poly.entity_id
_entity_poly.type
_entity_poly.pdbx_seq_one_letter_code
_entity_poly.pdbx_strand_id
1 'polypeptide(L)'
;MAEDDVDAQKGKEKAQEEERQRARESTPETTVEDEMEEFKHAFQGLTEQFELVDKIGSGTFSSVYKAVDKSFDKYDNSWLRECMPEDYDTDPSKPKYVALKRIYVTSSPNRIINELKLLHELRGSSRVVPLITAFRDRDQVVAVMPLLPHHDFQHHMRRFKLNDVRIYMQQLLQGLEFIHKRKIIHRDIKPANFLFDTARSRGVLVDFGLAEKEARYGCVCEKGGIEGRYDIVSQYGYKKDDQRPSRRANRAGTRGFRAPEVLLKCGSQTTKLDIWAAGVVLLCFLSKRFPFFESSDDPEALVELGVIFGRRNLQRVSFLHGAVYETNIPSIHDKPLSFEKVIRACTSTWNGAQYEETTPITTEHRKAIDLLAHLLTLDYRRRYTATQALQHSFFNGP
;
A
#
# COMPACT_ATOMS: atom_id res chain seq x y z
N MET A 1 -24.27 31.67 -37.05
CA MET A 1 -24.60 30.33 -37.59
C MET A 1 -23.66 29.22 -37.14
N ALA A 2 -22.48 29.49 -36.57
CA ALA A 2 -21.57 28.44 -36.05
C ALA A 2 -21.48 28.37 -34.51
N GLU A 3 -22.14 29.27 -33.78
CA GLU A 3 -22.15 29.28 -32.31
C GLU A 3 -23.35 28.50 -31.72
N ASP A 4 -24.46 28.38 -32.47
CA ASP A 4 -25.66 27.66 -32.01
C ASP A 4 -25.51 26.12 -32.04
N ASP A 5 -24.59 25.59 -32.87
CA ASP A 5 -24.36 24.13 -32.97
C ASP A 5 -23.51 23.57 -31.81
N VAL A 6 -22.65 24.40 -31.21
CA VAL A 6 -21.74 23.97 -30.12
C VAL A 6 -22.49 23.82 -28.80
N ASP A 7 -23.48 24.68 -28.53
CA ASP A 7 -24.32 24.57 -27.34
C ASP A 7 -25.34 23.43 -27.44
N ALA A 8 -25.83 23.11 -28.64
CA ALA A 8 -26.66 21.94 -28.87
C ALA A 8 -25.90 20.61 -28.64
N GLN A 9 -24.60 20.59 -28.93
CA GLN A 9 -23.73 19.44 -28.68
C GLN A 9 -23.40 19.26 -27.19
N LYS A 10 -23.12 20.35 -26.46
CA LYS A 10 -22.93 20.32 -24.99
C LYS A 10 -24.19 19.90 -24.23
N GLY A 11 -25.37 20.30 -24.70
CA GLY A 11 -26.64 19.87 -24.11
C GLY A 11 -26.89 18.37 -24.22
N LYS A 12 -26.49 17.75 -25.34
CA LYS A 12 -26.62 16.29 -25.56
C LYS A 12 -25.61 15.47 -24.76
N GLU A 13 -24.37 15.95 -24.62
CA GLU A 13 -23.36 15.30 -23.77
C GLU A 13 -23.76 15.34 -22.30
N LYS A 14 -24.30 16.47 -21.83
CA LYS A 14 -24.76 16.61 -20.44
C LYS A 14 -25.97 15.72 -20.13
N ALA A 15 -26.91 15.58 -21.07
CA ALA A 15 -28.04 14.66 -20.92
C ALA A 15 -27.59 13.18 -20.90
N GLN A 16 -26.60 12.80 -21.71
CA GLN A 16 -26.03 11.44 -21.69
C GLN A 16 -25.21 11.16 -20.42
N GLU A 17 -24.56 12.17 -19.84
CA GLU A 17 -23.85 12.07 -18.56
C GLU A 17 -24.85 11.87 -17.40
N GLU A 18 -25.95 12.62 -17.40
CA GLU A 18 -27.03 12.49 -16.40
C GLU A 18 -27.78 11.15 -16.51
N GLU A 19 -27.97 10.63 -17.73
CA GLU A 19 -28.58 9.31 -17.96
C GLU A 19 -27.63 8.18 -17.54
N ARG A 20 -26.31 8.33 -17.75
CA ARG A 20 -25.27 7.41 -17.21
C ARG A 20 -25.14 7.48 -15.70
N GLN A 21 -25.33 8.65 -15.09
CA GLN A 21 -25.38 8.80 -13.63
C GLN A 21 -26.62 8.14 -13.05
N ARG A 22 -27.80 8.34 -13.65
CA ARG A 22 -29.04 7.64 -13.25
C ARG A 22 -28.93 6.12 -13.43
N ALA A 23 -28.25 5.65 -14.48
CA ALA A 23 -28.00 4.21 -14.69
C ALA A 23 -26.99 3.63 -13.68
N ARG A 24 -26.07 4.44 -13.12
CA ARG A 24 -25.17 4.05 -12.02
C ARG A 24 -25.86 4.08 -10.66
N GLU A 25 -26.85 4.94 -10.48
CA GLU A 25 -27.69 5.01 -9.28
C GLU A 25 -28.80 3.95 -9.27
N SER A 26 -29.05 3.26 -10.41
CA SER A 26 -30.10 2.24 -10.55
C SER A 26 -29.60 0.79 -10.53
N THR A 27 -28.31 0.53 -10.32
CA THR A 27 -27.84 -0.84 -10.05
C THR A 27 -28.14 -1.19 -8.59
N PRO A 28 -28.95 -2.22 -8.30
CA PRO A 28 -29.16 -2.65 -6.92
C PRO A 28 -27.79 -2.97 -6.30
N GLU A 29 -27.51 -2.42 -5.12
CA GLU A 29 -26.34 -2.82 -4.34
C GLU A 29 -26.41 -4.33 -4.13
N THR A 30 -25.51 -5.08 -4.77
CA THR A 30 -25.41 -6.53 -4.59
C THR A 30 -25.11 -6.81 -3.13
N THR A 31 -25.94 -7.62 -2.49
CA THR A 31 -25.76 -7.96 -1.07
C THR A 31 -24.58 -8.91 -0.90
N VAL A 32 -24.07 -9.04 0.32
CA VAL A 32 -23.00 -10.01 0.63
C VAL A 32 -23.48 -11.43 0.33
N GLU A 33 -24.74 -11.71 0.61
CA GLU A 33 -25.43 -12.95 0.32
C GLU A 33 -25.44 -13.26 -1.19
N ASP A 34 -25.78 -12.27 -2.03
CA ASP A 34 -25.78 -12.44 -3.50
C ASP A 34 -24.38 -12.79 -4.02
N GLU A 35 -23.34 -12.12 -3.53
CA GLU A 35 -21.96 -12.42 -3.92
C GLU A 35 -21.48 -13.79 -3.44
N MET A 36 -21.91 -14.22 -2.25
CA MET A 36 -21.59 -15.55 -1.73
C MET A 36 -22.28 -16.64 -2.54
N GLU A 37 -23.54 -16.45 -2.95
CA GLU A 37 -24.25 -17.37 -3.84
C GLU A 37 -23.61 -17.41 -5.23
N GLU A 38 -23.21 -16.26 -5.79
CA GLU A 38 -22.47 -16.22 -7.05
C GLU A 38 -21.14 -17.00 -6.94
N PHE A 39 -20.42 -16.87 -5.83
CA PHE A 39 -19.22 -17.66 -5.57
C PHE A 39 -19.52 -19.16 -5.55
N LYS A 40 -20.56 -19.60 -4.82
CA LYS A 40 -20.94 -21.02 -4.73
C LYS A 40 -21.29 -21.57 -6.11
N HIS A 41 -22.02 -20.80 -6.91
CA HIS A 41 -22.36 -21.18 -8.28
C HIS A 41 -21.13 -21.28 -9.19
N ALA A 42 -20.18 -20.34 -9.07
CA ALA A 42 -18.93 -20.36 -9.82
C ALA A 42 -17.99 -21.51 -9.43
N PHE A 43 -18.07 -21.99 -8.19
CA PHE A 43 -17.16 -22.99 -7.63
C PHE A 43 -17.88 -24.14 -6.91
N GLN A 44 -18.82 -24.81 -7.59
CA GLN A 44 -19.66 -25.86 -6.99
C GLN A 44 -18.83 -26.94 -6.25
N GLY A 45 -17.81 -27.53 -6.91
CA GLY A 45 -16.94 -28.54 -6.30
C GLY A 45 -15.98 -28.03 -5.21
N LEU A 46 -15.78 -26.70 -5.10
CA LEU A 46 -14.97 -26.12 -4.03
C LEU A 46 -15.75 -26.06 -2.72
N THR A 47 -17.07 -25.87 -2.79
CA THR A 47 -17.93 -25.72 -1.60
C THR A 47 -18.08 -27.01 -0.78
N GLU A 48 -17.81 -28.17 -1.41
CA GLU A 48 -17.69 -29.46 -0.73
C GLU A 48 -16.45 -29.53 0.18
N GLN A 49 -15.36 -28.85 -0.22
CA GLN A 49 -14.10 -28.81 0.52
C GLN A 49 -14.03 -27.60 1.48
N PHE A 50 -14.65 -26.48 1.11
CA PHE A 50 -14.62 -25.24 1.89
C PHE A 50 -16.01 -24.65 2.05
N GLU A 51 -16.53 -24.66 3.27
CA GLU A 51 -17.82 -24.07 3.59
C GLU A 51 -17.67 -22.57 3.82
N LEU A 52 -18.23 -21.75 2.92
CA LEU A 52 -18.24 -20.30 3.06
C LEU A 52 -19.02 -19.86 4.29
N VAL A 53 -18.43 -18.93 5.04
CA VAL A 53 -19.01 -18.35 6.27
C VAL A 53 -19.38 -16.90 6.06
N ASP A 54 -18.47 -16.09 5.51
CA ASP A 54 -18.67 -14.63 5.38
C ASP A 54 -17.72 -14.03 4.33
N LYS A 55 -18.02 -12.82 3.84
CA LYS A 55 -17.11 -11.99 3.05
C LYS A 55 -16.34 -11.04 3.97
N ILE A 56 -15.03 -11.20 4.03
CA ILE A 56 -14.17 -10.44 4.97
C ILE A 56 -13.38 -9.31 4.30
N GLY A 57 -13.37 -9.24 2.97
CA GLY A 57 -12.68 -8.18 2.26
C GLY A 57 -13.04 -8.06 0.80
N SER A 58 -12.93 -6.85 0.27
CA SER A 58 -13.00 -6.54 -1.15
C SER A 58 -11.86 -5.60 -1.53
N GLY A 59 -11.35 -5.75 -2.74
CA GLY A 59 -10.31 -4.91 -3.30
C GLY A 59 -10.46 -4.81 -4.81
N THR A 60 -9.63 -3.99 -5.45
CA THR A 60 -9.72 -3.73 -6.90
C THR A 60 -9.53 -4.99 -7.76
N PHE A 61 -8.86 -6.02 -7.24
CA PHE A 61 -8.45 -7.20 -8.00
C PHE A 61 -8.99 -8.52 -7.44
N SER A 62 -9.65 -8.49 -6.28
CA SER A 62 -10.11 -9.70 -5.61
C SER A 62 -11.15 -9.42 -4.53
N SER A 63 -11.96 -10.44 -4.24
CA SER A 63 -12.75 -10.55 -3.00
C SER A 63 -12.16 -11.64 -2.11
N VAL A 64 -12.27 -11.47 -0.79
CA VAL A 64 -11.78 -12.43 0.21
C VAL A 64 -12.93 -12.89 1.10
N TYR A 65 -13.07 -14.20 1.24
CA TYR A 65 -14.11 -14.85 2.01
C TYR A 65 -13.51 -15.69 3.13
N LYS A 66 -14.17 -15.71 4.29
CA LYS A 66 -13.89 -16.66 5.36
C LYS A 66 -14.61 -17.97 5.05
N ALA A 67 -13.91 -19.09 5.21
CA ALA A 67 -14.49 -20.42 5.03
C ALA A 67 -13.98 -21.41 6.10
N VAL A 68 -14.74 -22.48 6.34
CA VAL A 68 -14.31 -23.65 7.10
C VAL A 68 -13.70 -24.66 6.14
N ASP A 69 -12.48 -25.10 6.40
CA ASP A 69 -11.81 -26.16 5.64
C ASP A 69 -12.26 -27.54 6.13
N LYS A 70 -13.04 -28.25 5.30
CA LYS A 70 -13.53 -29.62 5.54
C LYS A 70 -12.51 -30.69 5.16
N SER A 71 -11.44 -30.29 4.46
CA SER A 71 -10.38 -31.17 3.95
C SER A 71 -9.02 -30.81 4.55
N PHE A 72 -9.01 -30.30 5.79
CA PHE A 72 -7.81 -29.77 6.44
C PHE A 72 -6.62 -30.74 6.39
N ASP A 73 -6.83 -32.01 6.75
CA ASP A 73 -5.78 -33.03 6.81
C ASP A 73 -5.19 -33.43 5.44
N LYS A 74 -5.82 -33.00 4.33
CA LYS A 74 -5.33 -33.25 2.97
C LYS A 74 -4.15 -32.33 2.60
N TYR A 75 -4.00 -31.20 3.28
CA TYR A 75 -3.04 -30.15 2.94
C TYR A 75 -1.88 -30.08 3.92
N ASP A 76 -0.75 -29.53 3.46
CA ASP A 76 0.37 -29.19 4.34
C ASP A 76 0.01 -27.97 5.20
N ASN A 77 -0.31 -28.22 6.47
CA ASN A 77 -0.63 -27.20 7.46
C ASN A 77 0.53 -26.87 8.41
N SER A 78 1.78 -27.07 7.98
CA SER A 78 2.98 -26.66 8.73
C SER A 78 2.97 -25.18 9.15
N TRP A 79 2.25 -24.34 8.39
CA TRP A 79 2.02 -22.94 8.72
C TRP A 79 1.35 -22.70 10.09
N LEU A 80 0.63 -23.67 10.66
CA LEU A 80 0.04 -23.57 11.99
C LEU A 80 1.10 -23.33 13.05
N ARG A 81 2.17 -24.14 13.05
CA ARG A 81 3.29 -24.04 13.99
C ARG A 81 3.97 -22.69 13.87
N GLU A 82 4.03 -22.19 12.64
CA GLU A 82 4.62 -20.91 12.41
C GLU A 82 3.69 -19.80 12.85
N CYS A 83 2.39 -19.80 12.53
CA CYS A 83 1.50 -18.62 12.53
C CYS A 83 0.38 -18.61 13.59
N MET A 84 0.11 -19.73 14.24
CA MET A 84 -0.97 -19.91 15.21
C MET A 84 -0.43 -20.35 16.58
N PRO A 85 -1.22 -20.23 17.66
CA PRO A 85 -0.91 -20.86 18.93
C PRO A 85 -0.76 -22.36 18.83
N GLU A 86 0.01 -22.93 19.76
CA GLU A 86 0.12 -24.38 19.92
C GLU A 86 -1.23 -25.04 20.21
N ASP A 87 -2.16 -24.35 20.89
CA ASP A 87 -3.48 -24.86 21.24
C ASP A 87 -4.55 -24.66 20.15
N TYR A 88 -4.20 -24.05 19.00
CA TYR A 88 -5.18 -23.80 17.93
C TYR A 88 -5.76 -25.09 17.34
N ASP A 89 -4.93 -26.14 17.26
CA ASP A 89 -5.28 -27.40 16.58
C ASP A 89 -5.53 -28.57 17.54
N THR A 90 -5.53 -28.35 18.85
CA THR A 90 -5.64 -29.41 19.86
C THR A 90 -7.04 -30.00 19.99
N ASP A 91 -8.06 -29.28 19.53
CA ASP A 91 -9.45 -29.71 19.53
C ASP A 91 -9.92 -29.98 18.08
N PRO A 92 -10.07 -31.26 17.69
CA PRO A 92 -10.55 -31.64 16.36
C PRO A 92 -12.01 -31.22 16.11
N SER A 93 -12.80 -30.93 17.15
CA SER A 93 -14.20 -30.51 17.00
C SER A 93 -14.34 -29.05 16.57
N LYS A 94 -13.28 -28.24 16.72
CA LYS A 94 -13.31 -26.83 16.33
C LYS A 94 -13.12 -26.67 14.83
N PRO A 95 -13.95 -25.83 14.17
CA PRO A 95 -13.80 -25.56 12.75
C PRO A 95 -12.45 -24.90 12.45
N LYS A 96 -11.78 -25.38 11.41
CA LYS A 96 -10.51 -24.81 10.92
C LYS A 96 -10.83 -23.75 9.87
N TYR A 97 -10.48 -22.51 10.15
CA TYR A 97 -10.85 -21.39 9.28
C TYR A 97 -9.73 -21.02 8.32
N VAL A 98 -10.11 -20.79 7.07
CA VAL A 98 -9.23 -20.31 5.99
C VAL A 98 -9.82 -19.06 5.33
N ALA A 99 -8.97 -18.33 4.62
CA ALA A 99 -9.34 -17.23 3.76
C ALA A 99 -9.29 -17.69 2.29
N LEU A 100 -10.39 -17.53 1.57
CA LEU A 100 -10.53 -17.79 0.14
C LEU A 100 -10.47 -16.46 -0.61
N LYS A 101 -9.38 -16.21 -1.34
CA LYS A 101 -9.22 -15.02 -2.18
C LYS A 101 -9.63 -15.35 -3.62
N ARG A 102 -10.83 -14.92 -4.02
CA ARG A 102 -11.31 -14.96 -5.42
C ARG A 102 -10.64 -13.83 -6.18
N ILE A 103 -9.78 -14.16 -7.13
CA ILE A 103 -9.10 -13.20 -7.98
C ILE A 103 -10.01 -12.89 -9.17
N TYR A 104 -10.26 -11.62 -9.45
CA TYR A 104 -11.16 -11.21 -10.52
C TYR A 104 -10.59 -11.55 -11.90
N VAL A 105 -11.48 -11.93 -12.82
CA VAL A 105 -11.18 -12.26 -14.23
C VAL A 105 -10.55 -11.12 -15.02
N THR A 106 -10.73 -9.88 -14.56
CA THR A 106 -10.11 -8.68 -15.13
C THR A 106 -8.59 -8.64 -14.87
N SER A 107 -8.08 -9.49 -13.98
CA SER A 107 -6.64 -9.65 -13.76
C SER A 107 -6.03 -10.49 -14.87
N SER A 108 -4.96 -9.97 -15.51
CA SER A 108 -4.27 -10.73 -16.56
C SER A 108 -3.73 -12.08 -16.03
N PRO A 109 -3.75 -13.17 -16.82
CA PRO A 109 -3.24 -14.47 -16.39
C PRO A 109 -1.81 -14.44 -15.86
N ASN A 110 -0.93 -13.63 -16.49
CA ASN A 110 0.46 -13.47 -16.05
C ASN A 110 0.57 -12.92 -14.63
N ARG A 111 -0.33 -12.00 -14.24
CA ARG A 111 -0.38 -11.42 -12.91
C ARG A 111 -0.84 -12.42 -11.86
N ILE A 112 -1.88 -13.21 -12.18
CA ILE A 112 -2.38 -14.28 -11.32
C ILE A 112 -1.28 -15.33 -11.08
N ILE A 113 -0.65 -15.79 -12.16
CA ILE A 113 0.45 -16.77 -12.10
C ILE A 113 1.62 -16.21 -11.28
N ASN A 114 1.98 -14.94 -11.49
CA ASN A 114 3.06 -14.30 -10.74
C ASN A 114 2.75 -14.23 -9.25
N GLU A 115 1.55 -13.82 -8.84
CA GLU A 115 1.14 -13.80 -7.43
C GLU A 115 1.25 -15.18 -6.79
N LEU A 116 0.67 -16.21 -7.42
CA LEU A 116 0.71 -17.58 -6.90
C LEU A 116 2.15 -18.14 -6.83
N LYS A 117 2.98 -17.86 -7.84
CA LYS A 117 4.40 -18.26 -7.85
C LYS A 117 5.18 -17.58 -6.73
N LEU A 118 4.99 -16.28 -6.54
CA LEU A 118 5.67 -15.54 -5.47
C LEU A 118 5.24 -16.07 -4.09
N LEU A 119 3.95 -16.26 -3.86
CA LEU A 119 3.46 -16.82 -2.59
C LEU A 119 3.99 -18.24 -2.34
N HIS A 120 4.12 -19.06 -3.39
CA HIS A 120 4.72 -20.39 -3.28
C HIS A 120 6.23 -20.32 -2.95
N GLU A 121 6.99 -19.44 -3.61
CA GLU A 121 8.43 -19.21 -3.36
C GLU A 121 8.69 -18.68 -1.93
N LEU A 122 7.74 -17.94 -1.37
CA LEU A 122 7.85 -17.29 -0.07
C LEU A 122 7.39 -18.14 1.13
N ARG A 123 6.95 -19.39 0.89
CA ARG A 123 6.62 -20.35 1.96
C ARG A 123 7.81 -20.57 2.92
N GLY A 124 7.50 -20.92 4.17
CA GLY A 124 8.49 -21.14 5.24
C GLY A 124 8.96 -19.86 5.93
N SER A 125 8.22 -18.76 5.77
CA SER A 125 8.44 -17.53 6.51
C SER A 125 7.24 -17.19 7.35
N SER A 126 7.48 -17.08 8.65
CA SER A 126 6.52 -16.62 9.65
C SER A 126 6.01 -15.19 9.43
N ARG A 127 6.60 -14.45 8.49
CA ARG A 127 6.34 -13.03 8.17
C ARG A 127 5.55 -12.80 6.88
N VAL A 128 5.31 -13.83 6.09
CA VAL A 128 4.56 -13.76 4.83
C VAL A 128 3.44 -14.78 4.88
N VAL A 129 2.24 -14.42 4.41
CA VAL A 129 1.14 -15.37 4.36
C VAL A 129 1.48 -16.55 3.45
N PRO A 130 1.37 -17.80 3.93
CA PRO A 130 1.60 -18.95 3.07
C PRO A 130 0.37 -19.19 2.20
N LEU A 131 0.61 -19.51 0.93
CA LEU A 131 -0.41 -20.11 0.08
C LEU A 131 -0.60 -21.57 0.54
N ILE A 132 -1.81 -21.99 0.91
CA ILE A 132 -2.11 -23.40 1.22
C ILE A 132 -2.27 -24.16 -0.10
N THR A 133 -3.22 -23.73 -0.91
CA THR A 133 -3.52 -24.27 -2.23
C THR A 133 -4.18 -23.21 -3.12
N ALA A 134 -4.36 -23.50 -4.40
CA ALA A 134 -5.13 -22.67 -5.31
C ALA A 134 -5.97 -23.53 -6.25
N PHE A 135 -7.16 -23.06 -6.56
CA PHE A 135 -8.09 -23.69 -7.48
C PHE A 135 -8.32 -22.79 -8.68
N ARG A 136 -8.55 -23.42 -9.82
CA ARG A 136 -8.93 -22.75 -11.05
C ARG A 136 -10.09 -23.50 -11.67
N ASP A 137 -11.15 -22.78 -11.97
CA ASP A 137 -12.19 -23.23 -12.89
C ASP A 137 -12.32 -22.19 -14.00
N ARG A 138 -12.00 -22.59 -15.24
CA ARG A 138 -11.97 -21.71 -16.42
C ARG A 138 -11.11 -20.44 -16.21
N ASP A 139 -11.75 -19.28 -16.11
CA ASP A 139 -11.17 -17.95 -15.91
C ASP A 139 -11.19 -17.50 -14.44
N GLN A 140 -11.87 -18.23 -13.57
CA GLN A 140 -11.95 -17.94 -12.15
C GLN A 140 -10.81 -18.64 -11.39
N VAL A 141 -10.15 -17.91 -10.49
CA VAL A 141 -9.07 -18.43 -9.66
C VAL A 141 -9.32 -18.08 -8.20
N VAL A 142 -9.17 -19.07 -7.31
CA VAL A 142 -9.26 -18.90 -5.86
C VAL A 142 -7.98 -19.37 -5.21
N ALA A 143 -7.33 -18.48 -4.47
CA ALA A 143 -6.20 -18.82 -3.60
C ALA A 143 -6.70 -19.08 -2.18
N VAL A 144 -6.26 -20.18 -1.58
CA VAL A 144 -6.59 -20.57 -0.20
C VAL A 144 -5.41 -20.26 0.70
N MET A 145 -5.65 -19.50 1.76
CA MET A 145 -4.64 -19.04 2.71
C MET A 145 -5.15 -19.19 4.15
N PRO A 146 -4.27 -19.18 5.16
CA PRO A 146 -4.71 -19.14 6.55
C PRO A 146 -5.58 -17.93 6.87
N LEU A 147 -6.63 -18.12 7.68
CA LEU A 147 -7.33 -16.98 8.28
C LEU A 147 -6.53 -16.49 9.50
N LEU A 148 -5.71 -15.47 9.32
CA LEU A 148 -4.86 -14.94 10.39
C LEU A 148 -5.63 -13.96 11.30
N PRO A 149 -5.53 -14.10 12.65
CA PRO A 149 -6.09 -13.13 13.58
C PRO A 149 -5.46 -11.76 13.39
N HIS A 150 -6.28 -10.71 13.36
CA HIS A 150 -5.81 -9.34 13.26
C HIS A 150 -6.89 -8.37 13.73
N HIS A 151 -6.48 -7.13 13.99
CA HIS A 151 -7.41 -6.01 14.17
C HIS A 151 -7.26 -5.03 13.01
N ASP A 152 -8.30 -4.22 12.80
CA ASP A 152 -8.22 -3.12 11.85
C ASP A 152 -7.20 -2.06 12.29
N PHE A 153 -6.72 -1.26 11.34
CA PHE A 153 -5.71 -0.26 11.64
C PHE A 153 -6.20 0.89 12.53
N GLN A 154 -7.50 1.21 12.51
CA GLN A 154 -8.07 2.25 13.38
C GLN A 154 -8.02 1.81 14.85
N HIS A 155 -8.24 0.53 15.14
CA HIS A 155 -8.04 -0.07 16.45
C HIS A 155 -6.58 0.13 16.91
N HIS A 156 -5.61 -0.20 16.06
CA HIS A 156 -4.19 -0.01 16.36
C HIS A 156 -3.87 1.47 16.63
N MET A 157 -4.32 2.38 15.77
CA MET A 157 -4.07 3.82 15.89
C MET A 157 -4.55 4.41 17.23
N ARG A 158 -5.73 3.98 17.68
CA ARG A 158 -6.35 4.45 18.93
C ARG A 158 -5.66 3.89 20.18
N ARG A 159 -5.17 2.65 20.14
CA ARG A 159 -4.70 1.94 21.34
C ARG A 159 -3.18 1.83 21.46
N PHE A 160 -2.46 1.83 20.35
CA PHE A 160 -1.01 1.60 20.36
C PHE A 160 -0.28 2.74 21.03
N LYS A 161 0.52 2.37 22.02
CA LYS A 161 1.60 3.17 22.57
C LYS A 161 2.83 3.03 21.68
N LEU A 162 3.85 3.85 21.95
CA LEU A 162 5.07 3.84 21.15
C LEU A 162 5.76 2.46 21.11
N ASN A 163 5.67 1.66 22.17
CA ASN A 163 6.23 0.31 22.18
C ASN A 163 5.48 -0.63 21.23
N ASP A 164 4.15 -0.55 21.16
CA ASP A 164 3.36 -1.35 20.22
C ASP A 164 3.68 -0.96 18.77
N VAL A 165 3.88 0.34 18.52
CA VAL A 165 4.35 0.86 17.22
C VAL A 165 5.75 0.33 16.90
N ARG A 166 6.66 0.28 17.88
CA ARG A 166 8.00 -0.29 17.71
C ARG A 166 7.93 -1.75 17.28
N ILE A 167 7.14 -2.56 17.98
CA ILE A 167 6.94 -3.97 17.66
C ILE A 167 6.33 -4.10 16.25
N TYR A 168 5.23 -3.39 15.96
CA TYR A 168 4.57 -3.41 14.65
C TYR A 168 5.55 -3.11 13.52
N MET A 169 6.32 -2.02 13.64
CA MET A 169 7.30 -1.62 12.63
C MET A 169 8.44 -2.62 12.50
N GLN A 170 8.89 -3.23 13.60
CA GLN A 170 9.91 -4.27 13.58
C GLN A 170 9.41 -5.50 12.82
N GLN A 171 8.18 -5.96 13.10
CA GLN A 171 7.57 -7.11 12.40
C GLN A 171 7.40 -6.80 10.89
N LEU A 172 6.95 -5.58 10.55
CA LEU A 172 6.79 -5.14 9.16
C LEU A 172 8.13 -5.13 8.42
N LEU A 173 9.16 -4.51 9.00
CA LEU A 173 10.49 -4.44 8.41
C LEU A 173 11.17 -5.81 8.31
N GLN A 174 10.91 -6.75 9.24
CA GLN A 174 11.37 -8.14 9.12
C GLN A 174 10.73 -8.87 7.94
N GLY A 175 9.42 -8.67 7.72
CA GLY A 175 8.74 -9.20 6.53
C GLY A 175 9.31 -8.61 5.24
N LEU A 176 9.53 -7.29 5.21
CA LEU A 176 10.16 -6.61 4.08
C LEU A 176 11.58 -7.11 3.83
N GLU A 177 12.39 -7.27 4.87
CA GLU A 177 13.74 -7.81 4.73
C GLU A 177 13.74 -9.19 4.07
N PHE A 178 12.83 -10.06 4.49
CA PHE A 178 12.70 -11.42 3.95
C PHE A 178 12.40 -11.42 2.44
N ILE A 179 11.43 -10.62 1.99
CA ILE A 179 11.06 -10.55 0.57
C ILE A 179 12.10 -9.76 -0.25
N HIS A 180 12.73 -8.74 0.34
CA HIS A 180 13.73 -7.90 -0.32
C HIS A 180 15.05 -8.63 -0.56
N LYS A 181 15.44 -9.56 0.32
CA LYS A 181 16.57 -10.48 0.09
C LYS A 181 16.39 -11.32 -1.19
N ARG A 182 15.14 -11.59 -1.59
CA ARG A 182 14.76 -12.29 -2.83
C ARG A 182 14.44 -11.36 -3.99
N LYS A 183 14.75 -10.07 -3.85
CA LYS A 183 14.50 -9.02 -4.85
C LYS A 183 13.03 -8.91 -5.25
N ILE A 184 12.11 -9.10 -4.30
CA ILE A 184 10.67 -8.92 -4.53
C ILE A 184 10.25 -7.55 -4.01
N ILE A 185 9.61 -6.76 -4.87
CA ILE A 185 8.96 -5.50 -4.52
C ILE A 185 7.48 -5.81 -4.29
N HIS A 186 6.96 -5.52 -3.10
CA HIS A 186 5.54 -5.76 -2.79
C HIS A 186 4.63 -4.75 -3.51
N ARG A 187 5.07 -3.50 -3.63
CA ARG A 187 4.40 -2.36 -4.30
C ARG A 187 3.13 -1.84 -3.65
N ASP A 188 2.49 -2.63 -2.79
CA ASP A 188 1.27 -2.23 -2.08
C ASP A 188 1.35 -2.39 -0.56
N ILE A 189 2.47 -1.94 0.02
CA ILE A 189 2.61 -1.87 1.48
C ILE A 189 1.70 -0.76 2.01
N LYS A 190 0.78 -1.15 2.89
CA LYS A 190 -0.17 -0.30 3.59
C LYS A 190 -0.73 -1.10 4.77
N PRO A 191 -1.40 -0.48 5.75
CA PRO A 191 -1.90 -1.21 6.91
C PRO A 191 -2.87 -2.35 6.58
N ALA A 192 -3.70 -2.21 5.55
CA ALA A 192 -4.63 -3.26 5.12
C ALA A 192 -3.92 -4.54 4.60
N ASN A 193 -2.67 -4.42 4.14
CA ASN A 193 -1.87 -5.53 3.62
C ASN A 193 -0.82 -6.03 4.63
N PHE A 194 -0.95 -5.65 5.89
CA PHE A 194 -0.13 -6.15 6.98
C PHE A 194 -1.01 -6.49 8.18
N LEU A 195 -1.35 -7.78 8.27
CA LEU A 195 -2.22 -8.29 9.32
C LEU A 195 -1.43 -8.39 10.61
N PHE A 196 -1.89 -7.69 11.66
CA PHE A 196 -1.21 -7.63 12.94
C PHE A 196 -2.10 -8.12 14.07
N ASP A 197 -1.63 -9.15 14.76
CA ASP A 197 -2.22 -9.73 15.97
C ASP A 197 -1.62 -9.05 17.20
N THR A 198 -2.43 -8.24 17.87
CA THR A 198 -2.04 -7.50 19.08
C THR A 198 -1.81 -8.41 20.28
N ALA A 199 -2.53 -9.54 20.38
CA ALA A 199 -2.38 -10.47 21.49
C ALA A 199 -1.03 -11.18 21.45
N ARG A 200 -0.51 -11.44 20.24
CA ARG A 200 0.75 -12.16 20.03
C ARG A 200 1.89 -11.28 19.57
N SER A 201 1.67 -9.97 19.42
CA SER A 201 2.68 -9.03 18.92
C SER A 201 3.27 -9.45 17.57
N ARG A 202 2.42 -9.95 16.68
CA ARG A 202 2.84 -10.62 15.45
C ARG A 202 2.24 -9.98 14.22
N GLY A 203 3.08 -9.69 13.24
CA GLY A 203 2.65 -9.18 11.93
C GLY A 203 3.01 -10.10 10.76
N VAL A 204 2.13 -10.13 9.75
CA VAL A 204 2.28 -10.93 8.53
C VAL A 204 1.90 -10.10 7.30
N LEU A 205 2.79 -10.10 6.30
CA LEU A 205 2.53 -9.47 4.99
C LEU A 205 1.54 -10.32 4.17
N VAL A 206 0.57 -9.66 3.56
CA VAL A 206 -0.44 -10.27 2.70
C VAL A 206 -0.59 -9.51 1.38
N ASP A 207 -1.26 -10.15 0.42
CA ASP A 207 -1.61 -9.59 -0.89
C ASP A 207 -0.41 -9.24 -1.80
N PHE A 208 0.10 -10.27 -2.46
CA PHE A 208 1.18 -10.15 -3.46
C PHE A 208 0.65 -9.88 -4.87
N GLY A 209 -0.62 -9.48 -5.01
CA GLY A 209 -1.26 -9.29 -6.31
C GLY A 209 -0.62 -8.18 -7.14
N LEU A 210 0.06 -7.22 -6.52
CA LEU A 210 0.82 -6.17 -7.22
C LEU A 210 2.33 -6.38 -7.18
N ALA A 211 2.80 -7.46 -6.55
CA ALA A 211 4.23 -7.69 -6.33
C ALA A 211 4.94 -8.11 -7.62
N GLU A 212 6.22 -7.78 -7.73
CA GLU A 212 7.07 -8.20 -8.86
C GLU A 212 8.52 -8.37 -8.41
N LYS A 213 9.33 -9.02 -9.25
CA LYS A 213 10.78 -9.05 -9.05
C LYS A 213 11.38 -7.71 -9.49
N GLU A 214 12.29 -7.16 -8.68
CA GLU A 214 13.06 -5.97 -9.01
C GLU A 214 13.84 -6.21 -10.30
N ALA A 215 13.65 -5.31 -11.26
CA ALA A 215 14.34 -5.30 -12.53
C ALA A 215 15.00 -3.94 -12.76
N ARG A 216 16.20 -3.95 -13.35
CA ARG A 216 16.95 -2.74 -13.69
C ARG A 216 16.96 -2.55 -15.19
N TYR A 217 16.58 -1.36 -15.64
CA TYR A 217 16.43 -1.03 -17.06
C TYR A 217 17.43 0.04 -17.52
N GLY A 218 18.50 0.32 -16.76
CA GLY A 218 19.50 1.33 -17.11
C GLY A 218 18.95 2.76 -17.06
N CYS A 219 18.08 3.05 -16.08
CA CYS A 219 17.44 4.36 -15.91
C CYS A 219 18.45 5.46 -15.56
N VAL A 220 18.15 6.71 -15.94
CA VAL A 220 19.00 7.88 -15.67
C VAL A 220 19.34 8.07 -14.19
N CYS A 221 18.43 7.70 -13.29
CA CYS A 221 18.66 7.82 -11.85
C CYS A 221 19.75 6.88 -11.33
N GLU A 222 19.99 5.75 -12.01
CA GLU A 222 21.08 4.83 -11.70
C GLU A 222 22.44 5.44 -12.02
N LYS A 223 22.50 6.39 -12.97
CA LYS A 223 23.71 7.07 -13.43
C LYS A 223 24.00 8.39 -12.70
N GLY A 224 23.20 8.77 -11.70
CA GLY A 224 23.40 10.02 -10.97
C GLY A 224 22.32 11.08 -11.21
N GLY A 225 21.42 10.87 -12.17
CA GLY A 225 20.49 11.87 -12.66
C GLY A 225 20.92 12.43 -14.01
N ILE A 226 20.25 13.48 -14.48
CA ILE A 226 20.66 14.18 -15.69
C ILE A 226 21.99 14.92 -15.42
N GLU A 227 22.89 14.98 -16.40
CA GLU A 227 24.07 15.86 -16.37
C GLU A 227 23.77 17.16 -17.15
N GLY A 228 24.12 18.33 -16.60
CA GLY A 228 24.00 19.64 -17.29
C GLY A 228 22.99 20.62 -16.67
N ARG A 229 23.04 21.89 -17.11
CA ARG A 229 22.04 22.92 -16.80
C ARG A 229 20.89 22.80 -17.79
N TYR A 230 19.66 22.76 -17.30
CA TYR A 230 18.47 22.85 -18.13
C TYR A 230 17.94 24.29 -18.13
N ASP A 231 17.46 24.73 -19.29
CA ASP A 231 16.68 25.96 -19.37
C ASP A 231 15.38 25.73 -18.58
N ILE A 232 15.28 26.41 -17.43
CA ILE A 232 14.02 26.50 -16.70
C ILE A 232 13.03 27.09 -17.69
N VAL A 233 11.98 26.33 -18.01
CA VAL A 233 10.93 26.80 -18.92
C VAL A 233 10.35 28.06 -18.27
N SER A 234 10.61 29.21 -18.90
CA SER A 234 10.22 30.53 -18.36
C SER A 234 8.71 30.77 -18.35
N GLN A 235 7.96 29.89 -19.02
CA GLN A 235 6.50 29.95 -19.08
C GLN A 235 5.87 28.99 -18.07
N TYR A 236 5.09 29.57 -17.15
CA TYR A 236 4.17 28.82 -16.30
C TYR A 236 2.97 28.33 -17.12
N GLY A 237 2.64 27.04 -17.02
CA GLY A 237 1.51 26.41 -17.72
C GLY A 237 1.89 25.11 -18.43
N TYR A 238 0.91 24.43 -19.01
CA TYR A 238 1.13 23.26 -19.87
C TYR A 238 1.23 23.70 -21.34
N LYS A 239 2.10 23.04 -22.12
CA LYS A 239 2.07 23.21 -23.57
C LYS A 239 0.78 22.59 -24.09
N LYS A 240 -0.12 23.39 -24.67
CA LYS A 240 -1.38 22.92 -25.27
C LYS A 240 -1.13 21.83 -26.32
N ASP A 241 -0.08 22.01 -27.12
CA ASP A 241 0.36 21.06 -28.14
C ASP A 241 1.73 20.44 -27.78
N ASP A 242 1.75 19.61 -26.74
CA ASP A 242 2.95 18.83 -26.40
C ASP A 242 3.02 17.52 -27.20
N GLN A 243 3.86 17.51 -28.24
CA GLN A 243 4.05 16.33 -29.11
C GLN A 243 4.96 15.26 -28.49
N ARG A 244 5.49 15.47 -27.28
CA ARG A 244 6.38 14.49 -26.64
C ARG A 244 5.57 13.29 -26.16
N PRO A 245 6.12 12.06 -26.30
CA PRO A 245 5.42 10.88 -25.82
C PRO A 245 5.27 10.92 -24.29
N SER A 246 4.09 10.50 -23.82
CA SER A 246 3.86 10.32 -22.39
C SER A 246 4.83 9.30 -21.83
N ARG A 247 5.60 9.70 -20.81
CA ARG A 247 6.48 8.81 -20.05
C ARG A 247 5.63 7.73 -19.37
N ARG A 248 5.97 6.46 -19.62
CA ARG A 248 5.30 5.29 -19.03
C ARG A 248 6.23 4.63 -18.01
N ALA A 249 5.66 4.27 -16.86
CA ALA A 249 6.32 3.48 -15.82
C ALA A 249 5.25 2.75 -15.01
N ASN A 250 5.62 1.65 -14.36
CA ASN A 250 4.70 0.95 -13.48
C ASN A 250 4.33 1.87 -12.29
N ARG A 251 3.05 2.12 -12.08
CA ARG A 251 2.52 2.94 -10.97
C ARG A 251 1.52 2.22 -10.08
N ALA A 252 1.49 0.89 -10.18
CA ALA A 252 0.75 0.02 -9.27
C ALA A 252 1.03 0.37 -7.80
N GLY A 253 -0.01 0.27 -6.96
CA GLY A 253 0.03 0.56 -5.53
C GLY A 253 -1.03 1.58 -5.12
N THR A 254 -1.27 1.67 -3.82
CA THR A 254 -2.27 2.57 -3.22
C THR A 254 -1.77 4.03 -3.17
N ARG A 255 -2.65 4.99 -3.51
CA ARG A 255 -2.36 6.43 -3.39
C ARG A 255 -2.02 6.79 -1.93
N GLY A 256 -1.23 7.84 -1.74
CA GLY A 256 -0.68 8.22 -0.43
C GLY A 256 0.48 7.34 0.07
N PHE A 257 0.65 6.10 -0.42
CA PHE A 257 1.78 5.21 -0.08
C PHE A 257 2.86 5.13 -1.16
N ARG A 258 2.62 5.71 -2.34
CA ARG A 258 3.57 5.70 -3.46
C ARG A 258 4.81 6.55 -3.14
N ALA A 259 5.99 5.99 -3.42
CA ALA A 259 7.25 6.70 -3.28
C ALA A 259 7.44 7.78 -4.37
N PRO A 260 8.29 8.80 -4.13
CA PRO A 260 8.52 9.89 -5.09
C PRO A 260 8.92 9.39 -6.47
N GLU A 261 9.77 8.37 -6.56
CA GLU A 261 10.21 7.79 -7.82
C GLU A 261 9.06 7.15 -8.63
N VAL A 262 7.99 6.69 -7.99
CA VAL A 262 6.78 6.18 -8.68
C VAL A 262 5.99 7.36 -9.24
N LEU A 263 5.78 8.41 -8.44
CA LEU A 263 5.07 9.63 -8.85
C LEU A 263 5.80 10.35 -10.00
N LEU A 264 7.13 10.32 -9.98
CA LEU A 264 8.00 10.86 -11.03
C LEU A 264 8.18 9.91 -12.21
N LYS A 265 7.42 8.81 -12.27
CA LYS A 265 7.40 7.83 -13.36
C LYS A 265 8.80 7.24 -13.64
N CYS A 266 9.57 6.91 -12.61
CA CYS A 266 10.86 6.23 -12.75
C CYS A 266 10.69 4.82 -13.32
N GLY A 267 11.49 4.47 -14.34
CA GLY A 267 11.49 3.13 -14.93
C GLY A 267 12.24 2.10 -14.09
N SER A 268 13.31 2.50 -13.38
CA SER A 268 14.04 1.63 -12.45
C SER A 268 13.50 1.79 -11.04
N GLN A 269 12.55 0.93 -10.68
CA GLN A 269 11.97 0.86 -9.35
C GLN A 269 12.61 -0.29 -8.57
N THR A 270 12.79 -0.12 -7.26
CA THR A 270 13.52 -1.08 -6.40
C THR A 270 12.69 -1.42 -5.18
N THR A 271 13.17 -2.37 -4.37
CA THR A 271 12.55 -2.70 -3.07
C THR A 271 12.44 -1.50 -2.11
N LYS A 272 13.16 -0.40 -2.38
CA LYS A 272 13.06 0.86 -1.62
C LYS A 272 11.67 1.50 -1.69
N LEU A 273 10.83 1.15 -2.67
CA LEU A 273 9.43 1.57 -2.71
C LEU A 273 8.68 1.16 -1.44
N ASP A 274 8.86 -0.10 -1.04
CA ASP A 274 8.19 -0.67 0.12
C ASP A 274 8.69 -0.03 1.42
N ILE A 275 9.96 0.38 1.46
CA ILE A 275 10.55 1.10 2.61
C ILE A 275 9.93 2.49 2.78
N TRP A 276 9.69 3.21 1.67
CA TRP A 276 8.97 4.48 1.72
C TRP A 276 7.56 4.28 2.28
N ALA A 277 6.83 3.29 1.75
CA ALA A 277 5.49 2.98 2.20
C ALA A 277 5.44 2.58 3.69
N ALA A 278 6.41 1.82 4.18
CA ALA A 278 6.58 1.54 5.61
C ALA A 278 6.85 2.83 6.42
N GLY A 279 7.61 3.78 5.87
CA GLY A 279 7.76 5.12 6.43
C GLY A 279 6.43 5.88 6.54
N VAL A 280 5.56 5.79 5.54
CA VAL A 280 4.21 6.38 5.59
C VAL A 280 3.37 5.74 6.70
N VAL A 281 3.46 4.42 6.89
CA VAL A 281 2.79 3.72 8.01
C VAL A 281 3.27 4.23 9.37
N LEU A 282 4.59 4.39 9.56
CA LEU A 282 5.14 4.97 10.78
C LEU A 282 4.69 6.43 10.97
N LEU A 283 4.65 7.23 9.91
CA LEU A 283 4.14 8.59 9.95
C LEU A 283 2.68 8.64 10.42
N CYS A 284 1.83 7.73 9.93
CA CYS A 284 0.45 7.62 10.41
C CYS A 284 0.39 7.37 11.92
N PHE A 285 1.17 6.42 12.44
CA PHE A 285 1.21 6.14 13.88
C PHE A 285 1.67 7.33 14.71
N LEU A 286 2.73 8.02 14.29
CA LEU A 286 3.31 9.13 15.05
C LEU A 286 2.43 10.38 15.00
N SER A 287 1.82 10.67 13.84
CA SER A 287 0.94 11.83 13.65
C SER A 287 -0.49 11.61 14.13
N LYS A 288 -0.87 10.35 14.40
CA LYS A 288 -2.25 9.92 14.66
C LYS A 288 -3.24 10.30 13.55
N ARG A 289 -2.77 10.37 12.29
CA ARG A 289 -3.60 10.62 11.09
C ARG A 289 -3.53 9.45 10.11
N PHE A 290 -4.69 8.97 9.68
CA PHE A 290 -4.81 7.94 8.65
C PHE A 290 -6.09 8.17 7.82
N PRO A 291 -6.00 8.24 6.47
CA PRO A 291 -4.75 8.36 5.70
C PRO A 291 -3.97 9.64 6.07
N PHE A 292 -2.65 9.64 5.93
CA PHE A 292 -1.85 10.87 6.12
C PHE A 292 -1.79 11.70 4.84
N PHE A 293 -1.56 11.03 3.71
CA PHE A 293 -1.61 11.60 2.37
C PHE A 293 -2.92 11.13 1.71
N GLU A 294 -3.73 12.05 1.22
CA GLU A 294 -5.07 11.79 0.67
C GLU A 294 -5.23 12.35 -0.75
N SER A 295 -4.14 12.34 -1.51
CA SER A 295 -4.12 12.76 -2.91
C SER A 295 -5.03 11.92 -3.83
N SER A 296 -5.77 12.62 -4.69
CA SER A 296 -6.63 12.06 -5.73
C SER A 296 -5.87 11.67 -6.99
N ASP A 297 -4.68 12.22 -7.23
CA ASP A 297 -3.81 11.86 -8.35
C ASP A 297 -2.31 12.04 -8.05
N ASP A 298 -1.46 11.65 -9.01
CA ASP A 298 0.00 11.70 -8.82
C ASP A 298 0.55 13.16 -8.72
N PRO A 299 0.05 14.14 -9.50
CA PRO A 299 0.38 15.56 -9.30
C PRO A 299 0.02 16.10 -7.91
N GLU A 300 -1.18 15.83 -7.41
CA GLU A 300 -1.59 16.24 -6.06
C GLU A 300 -0.71 15.58 -4.99
N ALA A 301 -0.35 14.31 -5.16
CA ALA A 301 0.60 13.66 -4.27
C ALA A 301 1.95 14.39 -4.24
N LEU A 302 2.46 14.87 -5.38
CA LEU A 302 3.69 15.67 -5.43
C LEU A 302 3.54 17.05 -4.77
N VAL A 303 2.33 17.63 -4.77
CA VAL A 303 2.01 18.85 -4.01
C VAL A 303 2.10 18.57 -2.51
N GLU A 304 1.46 17.49 -2.02
CA GLU A 304 1.53 17.07 -0.62
C GLU A 304 2.99 16.83 -0.17
N LEU A 305 3.78 16.13 -0.99
CA LEU A 305 5.21 15.93 -0.71
C LEU A 305 5.98 17.26 -0.72
N GLY A 306 5.65 18.18 -1.63
CA GLY A 306 6.25 19.51 -1.67
C GLY A 306 6.08 20.28 -0.37
N VAL A 307 4.90 20.22 0.25
CA VAL A 307 4.60 20.87 1.54
C VAL A 307 5.50 20.34 2.66
N ILE A 308 5.72 19.02 2.72
CA ILE A 308 6.50 18.39 3.80
C ILE A 308 8.00 18.50 3.55
N PHE A 309 8.46 18.14 2.35
CA PHE A 309 9.89 17.99 2.06
C PHE A 309 10.52 19.26 1.45
N GLY A 310 9.71 20.25 1.09
CA GLY A 310 10.15 21.53 0.54
C GLY A 310 10.53 21.46 -0.95
N ARG A 311 10.38 22.61 -1.61
CA ARG A 311 10.56 22.79 -3.05
C ARG A 311 11.95 22.34 -3.53
N ARG A 312 13.02 22.77 -2.86
CA ARG A 312 14.39 22.51 -3.32
C ARG A 312 14.76 21.03 -3.30
N ASN A 313 14.26 20.30 -2.31
CA ASN A 313 14.49 18.86 -2.20
C ASN A 313 13.69 18.10 -3.27
N LEU A 314 12.44 18.49 -3.52
CA LEU A 314 11.63 17.92 -4.60
C LEU A 314 12.21 18.20 -5.98
N GLN A 315 12.74 19.40 -6.23
CA GLN A 315 13.49 19.73 -7.44
C GLN A 315 14.69 18.79 -7.63
N ARG A 316 15.50 18.61 -6.59
CA ARG A 316 16.69 17.75 -6.64
C ARG A 316 16.35 16.28 -6.93
N VAL A 317 15.34 15.73 -6.26
CA VAL A 317 14.93 14.32 -6.52
C VAL A 317 14.24 14.17 -7.88
N SER A 318 13.50 15.18 -8.33
CA SER A 318 12.91 15.18 -9.68
C SER A 318 14.00 15.12 -10.74
N PHE A 319 15.05 15.93 -10.58
CA PHE A 319 16.19 15.95 -11.49
C PHE A 319 16.93 14.61 -11.53
N LEU A 320 17.08 13.95 -10.37
CA LEU A 320 17.61 12.58 -10.29
C LEU A 320 16.82 11.61 -11.18
N HIS A 321 15.49 11.75 -11.24
CA HIS A 321 14.63 10.89 -12.05
C HIS A 321 14.41 11.41 -13.48
N GLY A 322 15.17 12.40 -13.92
CA GLY A 322 15.04 12.98 -15.25
C GLY A 322 13.75 13.76 -15.48
N ALA A 323 13.27 14.42 -14.43
CA ALA A 323 12.09 15.26 -14.42
C ALA A 323 12.42 16.64 -13.84
N VAL A 324 11.53 17.60 -14.05
CA VAL A 324 11.60 18.94 -13.46
C VAL A 324 10.35 19.13 -12.61
N TYR A 325 10.53 19.67 -11.41
CA TYR A 325 9.43 20.03 -10.51
C TYR A 325 9.46 21.54 -10.29
N GLU A 326 8.40 22.21 -10.71
CA GLU A 326 8.20 23.64 -10.49
C GLU A 326 6.83 23.86 -9.85
N THR A 327 6.75 24.84 -8.95
CA THR A 327 5.50 25.18 -8.27
C THR A 327 5.49 26.65 -7.91
N ASN A 328 4.33 27.27 -8.09
CA ASN A 328 4.02 28.63 -7.65
C ASN A 328 3.10 28.64 -6.41
N ILE A 329 2.80 27.47 -5.83
CA ILE A 329 1.94 27.35 -4.65
C ILE A 329 2.64 28.01 -3.46
N PRO A 330 2.08 29.10 -2.86
CA PRO A 330 2.79 29.87 -1.84
C PRO A 330 3.09 29.10 -0.55
N SER A 331 2.27 28.10 -0.21
CA SER A 331 2.45 27.25 0.97
C SER A 331 3.58 26.21 0.83
N ILE A 332 4.11 26.01 -0.38
CA ILE A 332 5.27 25.14 -0.61
C ILE A 332 6.54 25.96 -0.47
N HIS A 333 7.13 25.91 0.71
CA HIS A 333 8.38 26.60 1.04
C HIS A 333 9.61 25.90 0.45
N ASP A 334 10.72 26.64 0.32
CA ASP A 334 11.98 26.12 -0.21
C ASP A 334 12.62 25.04 0.67
N LYS A 335 12.49 25.18 1.99
CA LYS A 335 13.06 24.28 3.00
C LYS A 335 12.01 23.25 3.47
N PRO A 336 12.43 22.02 3.81
CA PRO A 336 11.54 21.02 4.41
C PRO A 336 11.02 21.47 5.77
N LEU A 337 9.84 20.96 6.14
CA LEU A 337 9.39 20.91 7.52
C LEU A 337 10.14 19.79 8.27
N SER A 338 10.42 19.99 9.55
CA SER A 338 10.88 18.87 10.38
C SER A 338 9.72 17.94 10.69
N PHE A 339 9.96 16.63 10.70
CA PHE A 339 8.92 15.66 11.07
C PHE A 339 8.38 15.90 12.48
N GLU A 340 9.22 16.37 13.40
CA GLU A 340 8.76 16.79 14.73
C GLU A 340 7.70 17.90 14.67
N LYS A 341 7.90 18.93 13.83
CA LYS A 341 6.91 20.00 13.65
C LYS A 341 5.62 19.47 13.03
N VAL A 342 5.74 18.60 12.03
CA VAL A 342 4.58 17.96 11.36
C VAL A 342 3.77 17.14 12.36
N ILE A 343 4.44 16.28 13.14
CA ILE A 343 3.78 15.42 14.14
C ILE A 343 3.09 16.26 15.20
N ARG A 344 3.77 17.27 15.77
CA ARG A 344 3.17 18.19 16.75
C ARG A 344 1.92 18.86 16.20
N ALA A 345 1.97 19.38 14.98
CA ALA A 345 0.82 20.02 14.35
C ALA A 345 -0.38 19.08 14.17
N CYS A 346 -0.14 17.77 13.99
CA CYS A 346 -1.20 16.78 13.86
C CYS A 346 -1.80 16.30 15.19
N THR A 347 -1.00 16.31 16.26
CA THR A 347 -1.38 15.76 17.58
C THR A 347 -1.78 16.82 18.61
N SER A 348 -1.41 18.08 18.40
CA SER A 348 -1.82 19.19 19.26
C SER A 348 -3.32 19.45 19.18
N THR A 349 -3.95 19.66 20.33
CA THR A 349 -5.38 20.02 20.43
C THR A 349 -5.51 21.50 20.72
N TRP A 350 -6.38 22.19 19.98
CA TRP A 350 -6.73 23.58 20.27
C TRP A 350 -7.69 23.62 21.46
N ASN A 351 -7.32 24.27 22.55
CA ASN A 351 -8.14 24.38 23.75
C ASN A 351 -9.02 25.65 23.79
N GLY A 352 -9.07 26.42 22.71
CA GLY A 352 -9.78 27.71 22.64
C GLY A 352 -8.88 28.94 22.77
N ALA A 353 -7.67 28.80 23.33
CA ALA A 353 -6.72 29.90 23.51
C ALA A 353 -5.30 29.56 22.97
N GLN A 354 -4.89 28.30 23.06
CA GLN A 354 -3.59 27.81 22.64
C GLN A 354 -3.68 26.35 22.18
N TYR A 355 -2.64 25.92 21.46
CA TYR A 355 -2.44 24.50 21.18
C TYR A 355 -1.79 23.85 22.40
N GLU A 356 -2.49 22.92 23.04
CA GLU A 356 -1.90 22.07 24.08
C GLU A 356 -1.24 20.85 23.45
N GLU A 357 -0.02 20.58 23.89
CA GLU A 357 0.73 19.40 23.49
C GLU A 357 0.19 18.19 24.25
N THR A 358 -0.56 17.33 23.55
CA THR A 358 -1.25 16.18 24.17
C THR A 358 -0.29 15.05 24.57
N THR A 359 0.92 15.01 24.03
CA THR A 359 1.94 14.00 24.37
C THR A 359 3.34 14.58 24.24
N PRO A 360 4.15 14.63 25.32
CA PRO A 360 5.50 15.15 25.24
C PRO A 360 6.39 14.26 24.37
N ILE A 361 7.15 14.89 23.46
CA ILE A 361 8.15 14.20 22.63
C ILE A 361 9.35 13.77 23.49
N THR A 362 9.30 12.52 23.94
CA THR A 362 10.37 11.87 24.69
C THR A 362 11.57 11.52 23.80
N THR A 363 12.68 11.10 24.41
CA THR A 363 13.86 10.58 23.69
C THR A 363 13.51 9.40 22.77
N GLU A 364 12.59 8.52 23.19
CA GLU A 364 12.14 7.41 22.35
C GLU A 364 11.30 7.87 21.15
N HIS A 365 10.48 8.92 21.31
CA HIS A 365 9.79 9.54 20.17
C HIS A 365 10.78 10.13 19.18
N ARG A 366 11.85 10.79 19.65
CA ARG A 366 12.90 11.31 18.76
C ARG A 366 13.60 10.21 17.97
N LYS A 367 13.86 9.04 18.58
CA LYS A 367 14.40 7.87 17.85
C LYS A 367 13.42 7.36 16.77
N ALA A 368 12.11 7.36 17.05
CA ALA A 368 11.10 7.00 16.06
C ALA A 368 11.04 7.99 14.89
N ILE A 369 11.12 9.30 15.19
CA ILE A 369 11.16 10.38 14.22
C ILE A 369 12.44 10.31 13.37
N ASP A 370 13.58 9.97 13.98
CA ASP A 370 14.83 9.78 13.26
C ASP A 370 14.76 8.56 12.31
N LEU A 371 14.21 7.43 12.76
CA LEU A 371 13.94 6.29 11.88
C LEU A 371 13.04 6.71 10.71
N LEU A 372 11.95 7.45 11.00
CA LEU A 372 11.03 7.94 9.99
C LEU A 372 11.75 8.76 8.90
N ALA A 373 12.69 9.64 9.28
CA ALA A 373 13.45 10.44 8.34
C ALA A 373 14.29 9.58 7.37
N HIS A 374 14.84 8.47 7.85
CA HIS A 374 15.59 7.52 7.02
C HIS A 374 14.70 6.68 6.09
N LEU A 375 13.48 6.33 6.54
CA LEU A 375 12.49 5.61 5.72
C LEU A 375 11.88 6.51 4.64
N LEU A 376 11.61 7.78 4.97
CA LEU A 376 11.06 8.78 4.06
C LEU A 376 12.12 9.65 3.36
N THR A 377 13.32 9.10 3.17
CA THR A 377 14.34 9.78 2.35
C THR A 377 13.90 9.78 0.88
N LEU A 378 13.84 10.97 0.27
CA LEU A 378 13.39 11.16 -1.12
C LEU A 378 14.28 10.41 -2.13
N ASP A 379 15.61 10.57 -2.02
CA ASP A 379 16.56 9.85 -2.86
C ASP A 379 16.62 8.37 -2.44
N TYR A 380 15.98 7.50 -3.23
CA TYR A 380 15.87 6.06 -2.93
C TYR A 380 17.23 5.37 -2.75
N ARG A 381 18.31 5.91 -3.32
CA ARG A 381 19.67 5.37 -3.20
C ARG A 381 20.24 5.58 -1.79
N ARG A 382 19.75 6.61 -1.09
CA ARG A 382 20.13 6.97 0.28
C ARG A 382 19.12 6.51 1.32
N ARG A 383 17.87 6.26 0.92
CA ARG A 383 16.83 5.66 1.75
C ARG A 383 17.33 4.35 2.34
N TYR A 384 16.94 4.03 3.58
CA TYR A 384 17.34 2.77 4.20
C TYR A 384 16.83 1.54 3.44
N THR A 385 17.55 0.42 3.57
CA THR A 385 17.01 -0.93 3.31
C THR A 385 16.25 -1.41 4.55
N ALA A 386 15.45 -2.47 4.43
CA ALA A 386 14.84 -3.11 5.59
C ALA A 386 15.89 -3.55 6.63
N THR A 387 17.01 -4.14 6.19
CA THR A 387 18.13 -4.54 7.06
C THR A 387 18.72 -3.36 7.81
N GLN A 388 19.01 -2.24 7.12
CA GLN A 388 19.53 -1.03 7.77
C GLN A 388 18.53 -0.43 8.76
N ALA A 389 17.24 -0.42 8.41
CA ALA A 389 16.19 0.07 9.30
C ALA A 389 16.09 -0.79 10.58
N LEU A 390 16.19 -2.11 10.48
CA LEU A 390 16.14 -3.02 11.64
C LEU A 390 17.32 -2.83 12.60
N GLN A 391 18.45 -2.30 12.13
CA GLN A 391 19.63 -1.97 12.96
C GLN A 391 19.52 -0.60 13.65
N HIS A 392 18.45 0.16 13.39
CA HIS A 392 18.28 1.50 13.93
C HIS A 392 18.04 1.49 15.44
N SER A 393 18.55 2.49 16.16
CA SER A 393 18.47 2.59 17.62
C SER A 393 17.05 2.66 18.19
N PHE A 394 16.05 2.94 17.35
CA PHE A 394 14.63 2.86 17.73
C PHE A 394 14.23 1.44 18.18
N PHE A 395 14.85 0.40 17.63
CA PHE A 395 14.58 -0.99 17.98
C PHE A 395 15.46 -1.53 19.11
N ASN A 396 16.39 -0.72 19.65
CA ASN A 396 17.28 -1.11 20.76
C ASN A 396 16.68 -0.78 22.14
N GLY A 397 15.47 -0.22 22.20
CA GLY A 397 14.78 0.06 23.46
C GLY A 397 14.20 -1.22 24.09
N PRO A 398 13.98 -1.23 25.41
CA PRO A 398 13.36 -2.35 26.13
C PRO A 398 11.94 -2.65 25.63
#